data_AF-A0A146GGP3-F1
#
_entry.id   AF-A0A146GGP3-F1
#
_cell.length_a   1.000
_cell.length_b   1.000
_cell.length_c   1.000
_cell.angle_alpha   90.00
_cell.angle_beta   90.00
_cell.angle_gamma   90.00
#
_symmetry.space_group_name_H-M   'P 1'
#
loop_
_entity.id
_entity.type
_entity.pdbx_description
1 polymer ?
#
loop_
_entity_poly.entity_id
_entity_poly.type
_entity_poly.pdbx_seq_one_letter_code
_entity_poly.pdbx_strand_id
1 'polypeptide(L)'
;MESQEKLNDRQRKFAELIVGGATAKAAYFEAFPRCRSEKTAETEGSKLLKNPKVASFIEALRWEVAENAKSDLVATRQEVLEFLTEVIRTPAGMVDEEHKLCQSFKFTEGMREIKIPPKLQAAERLAKMLGWDVPEKKVVEAGDTLTEFLEKLLGGSK
;
A
#
# COMPACT_ATOMS: atom_id res chain seq x y z
N MET A 1 11.80 22.53 8.94
CA MET A 1 10.42 22.03 9.07
C MET A 1 9.91 22.50 10.42
N GLU A 2 9.10 23.55 10.37
CA GLU A 2 8.71 24.40 11.49
C GLU A 2 7.92 23.65 12.56
N SER A 3 8.38 23.81 13.81
CA SER A 3 7.58 23.98 15.02
C SER A 3 6.27 23.19 15.13
N GLN A 4 6.38 21.88 15.33
CA GLN A 4 5.29 21.08 15.93
C GLN A 4 5.13 21.50 17.41
N GLU A 5 4.43 22.61 17.65
CA GLU A 5 3.93 22.95 18.98
C GLU A 5 2.97 21.85 19.45
N LYS A 6 3.44 21.07 20.42
CA LYS A 6 2.80 19.89 21.02
C LYS A 6 1.32 20.15 21.30
N LEU A 7 0.43 19.51 20.54
CA LEU A 7 -1.01 19.49 20.80
C LEU A 7 -1.26 18.94 22.22
N ASN A 8 -2.22 19.50 22.95
CA ASN A 8 -2.57 19.01 24.28
C ASN A 8 -3.17 17.59 24.15
N ASP A 9 -2.86 16.67 25.07
CA ASP A 9 -3.32 15.27 25.05
C ASP A 9 -4.85 15.15 24.89
N ARG A 10 -5.61 16.10 25.46
CA ARG A 10 -7.08 16.14 25.29
C ARG A 10 -7.51 16.53 23.88
N GLN A 11 -6.79 17.44 23.23
CA GLN A 11 -7.06 17.81 21.84
C GLN A 11 -6.71 16.67 20.89
N ARG A 12 -5.67 15.90 21.23
CA ARG A 12 -5.32 14.67 20.50
C ARG A 12 -6.44 13.64 20.57
N LYS A 13 -6.92 13.34 21.78
CA LYS A 13 -8.05 12.43 21.99
C LYS A 13 -9.33 12.90 21.28
N PHE A 14 -9.60 14.21 21.32
CA PHE A 14 -10.71 14.81 20.57
C PHE A 14 -10.59 14.54 19.06
N ALA A 15 -9.41 14.78 18.48
CA ALA A 15 -9.16 14.55 17.06
C ALA A 15 -9.29 13.07 16.67
N GLU A 16 -8.77 12.15 17.48
CA GLU A 16 -8.90 10.69 17.29
C GLU A 16 -10.38 10.27 17.24
N LEU A 17 -11.21 10.77 18.16
CA LEU A 17 -12.64 10.48 18.19
C LEU A 17 -13.38 11.04 16.96
N ILE A 18 -13.01 12.23 16.48
CA ILE A 18 -13.58 12.82 15.26
C ILE A 18 -13.23 11.99 14.03
N VAL A 19 -11.99 11.50 13.92
CA VAL A 19 -11.56 10.64 12.82
C VAL A 19 -12.27 9.28 12.89
N GLY A 20 -12.53 8.77 14.09
CA GLY A 20 -13.35 7.57 14.34
C GLY A 20 -14.86 7.75 14.10
N GLY A 21 -15.32 8.93 13.65
CA GLY A 21 -16.70 9.18 13.27
C GLY A 21 -17.61 9.73 14.37
N ALA A 22 -17.07 10.10 15.54
CA ALA A 22 -17.86 10.74 16.59
C ALA A 22 -18.29 12.17 16.19
N THR A 23 -19.44 12.61 16.70
CA THR A 23 -19.89 14.00 16.53
C THR A 23 -19.05 14.95 17.39
N ALA A 24 -18.96 16.23 17.02
CA ALA A 24 -18.21 17.24 17.77
C ALA A 24 -18.60 17.32 19.26
N LYS A 25 -19.90 17.19 19.55
CA LYS A 25 -20.43 17.12 20.91
C LYS A 25 -19.90 15.89 21.65
N ALA A 26 -20.05 14.70 21.08
CA ALA A 26 -19.64 13.44 21.71
C ALA A 26 -18.13 13.38 21.94
N ALA A 27 -17.35 13.75 20.92
CA ALA A 27 -15.89 13.80 21.00
C ALA A 27 -15.43 14.78 22.08
N TYR A 28 -16.08 15.94 22.21
CA TYR A 28 -15.72 16.92 23.22
C TYR A 28 -16.05 16.45 24.64
N PHE A 29 -17.20 15.80 24.85
CA PHE A 29 -17.55 15.22 26.15
C PHE A 29 -16.53 14.20 26.63
N GLU A 30 -16.10 13.32 25.73
CA GLU A 30 -15.19 12.24 26.09
C GLU A 30 -13.73 12.71 26.25
N ALA A 31 -13.32 13.73 25.49
CA ALA A 31 -12.01 14.36 25.62
C ALA A 31 -11.93 15.30 26.84
N PHE A 32 -13.04 15.93 27.23
CA PHE A 32 -13.11 16.92 28.30
C PHE A 32 -14.20 16.56 29.34
N PRO A 33 -13.95 15.58 30.23
CA PRO A 33 -14.94 15.06 31.19
C PRO A 33 -15.39 16.07 32.26
N ARG A 34 -14.77 17.26 32.31
CA ARG A 34 -15.22 18.37 33.18
C ARG A 34 -16.43 19.11 32.62
N CYS A 35 -16.69 19.01 31.31
CA CYS A 35 -17.87 19.62 30.72
C CYS A 35 -19.11 18.81 31.11
N ARG A 36 -20.07 19.46 31.77
CA ARG A 36 -21.35 18.84 32.16
C ARG A 36 -22.54 19.30 31.31
N SER A 37 -22.34 20.34 30.50
CA SER A 37 -23.40 20.97 29.70
C SER A 37 -23.27 20.57 28.23
N GLU A 38 -24.33 20.00 27.68
CA GLU A 38 -24.35 19.58 26.29
C GLU A 38 -24.22 20.73 25.30
N LYS A 39 -24.88 21.86 25.57
CA LYS A 39 -24.80 23.06 24.74
C LYS A 39 -23.38 23.63 24.70
N THR A 40 -22.67 23.54 25.83
CA THR A 40 -21.28 23.99 25.93
C THR A 40 -20.35 23.05 25.16
N ALA A 41 -20.57 21.73 25.22
CA ALA A 41 -19.78 20.77 24.46
C ALA A 41 -19.96 20.94 22.94
N GLU A 42 -21.17 21.21 22.49
CA GLU A 42 -21.46 21.45 21.07
C GLU A 42 -20.80 22.73 20.54
N THR A 43 -20.92 23.83 21.28
CA THR A 43 -20.33 25.12 20.90
C THR A 43 -18.80 25.11 20.97
N GLU A 44 -18.22 24.61 22.06
CA GLU A 44 -16.76 24.52 22.21
C GLU A 44 -16.16 23.44 21.30
N GLY A 45 -16.83 22.30 21.09
CA GLY A 45 -16.42 21.30 20.10
C GLY A 45 -16.37 21.87 18.69
N SER A 46 -17.38 22.66 18.30
CA SER A 46 -17.41 23.34 16.99
C SER A 46 -16.31 24.39 16.84
N LYS A 47 -15.98 25.11 17.92
CA LYS A 47 -14.83 26.03 17.92
C LYS A 47 -13.51 25.27 17.81
N LEU A 48 -13.38 24.14 18.50
CA LEU A 48 -12.18 23.33 18.51
C LEU A 48 -11.87 22.72 17.14
N LEU A 49 -12.91 22.34 16.38
CA LEU A 49 -12.76 21.91 14.98
C LEU A 49 -12.24 23.02 14.06
N LYS A 50 -12.58 24.28 14.33
CA LYS A 50 -12.10 25.44 13.56
C LYS A 50 -10.71 25.91 13.98
N ASN A 51 -10.17 25.39 15.09
CA ASN A 51 -8.83 25.74 15.52
C ASN A 51 -7.83 25.19 14.50
N PRO A 52 -6.99 26.05 13.88
CA PRO A 52 -6.13 25.63 12.78
C PRO A 52 -5.19 24.49 13.16
N LYS A 53 -4.71 24.43 14.42
CA LYS A 53 -3.82 23.37 14.90
C LYS A 53 -4.52 22.01 15.00
N VAL A 54 -5.77 22.02 15.44
CA VAL A 54 -6.57 20.79 15.59
C VAL A 54 -7.07 20.34 14.21
N ALA A 55 -7.49 21.28 13.36
CA ALA A 55 -7.88 21.00 11.98
C ALA A 55 -6.75 20.33 11.19
N SER A 56 -5.54 20.90 11.23
CA SER A 56 -4.37 20.31 10.55
C SER A 56 -4.03 18.92 11.08
N PHE A 57 -4.20 18.69 12.39
CA PHE A 57 -3.95 17.38 12.98
C PHE A 57 -5.01 16.34 12.59
N ILE A 58 -6.29 16.74 12.51
CA ILE A 58 -7.37 15.88 12.02
C ILE A 58 -7.14 15.50 10.56
N GLU A 59 -6.72 16.45 9.72
CA GLU A 59 -6.38 16.17 8.31
C GLU A 59 -5.21 15.18 8.19
N ALA A 60 -4.15 15.38 8.97
CA ALA A 60 -3.01 14.46 9.02
C ALA A 60 -3.44 13.05 9.45
N LEU A 61 -4.26 12.92 10.51
CA LEU A 61 -4.78 11.64 10.96
C LEU A 61 -5.70 10.97 9.92
N ARG A 62 -6.56 11.73 9.24
CA ARG A 62 -7.41 11.20 8.17
C ARG A 62 -6.57 10.67 7.02
N TRP A 63 -5.50 11.39 6.68
CA TRP A 63 -4.57 10.95 5.65
C TRP A 63 -3.85 9.66 6.06
N GLU A 64 -3.36 9.59 7.30
CA GLU A 64 -2.72 8.39 7.85
C GLU A 64 -3.66 7.19 7.86
N VAL A 65 -4.91 7.36 8.32
CA VAL A 65 -5.94 6.29 8.30
C VAL A 65 -6.26 5.87 6.86
N ALA A 66 -6.39 6.82 5.93
CA ALA A 66 -6.64 6.50 4.53
C ALA A 66 -5.45 5.77 3.88
N GLU A 67 -4.22 6.12 4.26
CA GLU A 67 -3.01 5.46 3.77
C GLU A 67 -2.88 4.05 4.34
N ASN A 68 -3.15 3.86 5.63
CA ASN A 68 -3.20 2.54 6.27
C ASN A 68 -4.31 1.67 5.66
N ALA A 69 -5.49 2.24 5.40
CA ALA A 69 -6.58 1.51 4.74
C ALA A 69 -6.23 1.13 3.29
N LYS A 70 -5.44 1.94 2.59
CA LYS A 70 -4.90 1.57 1.27
C LYS A 70 -3.87 0.47 1.37
N SER A 71 -2.99 0.47 2.38
CA SER A 71 -2.06 -0.64 2.58
C SER A 71 -2.77 -1.95 2.91
N ASP A 72 -3.91 -1.91 3.59
CA ASP A 72 -4.70 -3.12 3.85
C ASP A 72 -5.36 -3.68 2.57
N LEU A 73 -5.71 -2.82 1.61
CA LEU A 73 -6.31 -3.22 0.32
C LEU A 73 -5.27 -3.57 -0.75
N VAL A 74 -4.09 -2.95 -0.68
CA VAL A 74 -3.03 -3.07 -1.67
C VAL A 74 -1.80 -3.66 -1.01
N ALA A 75 -1.44 -4.88 -1.43
CA ALA A 75 -0.26 -5.56 -0.93
C ALA A 75 0.97 -4.64 -1.00
N THR A 76 1.57 -4.38 0.16
CA THR A 76 2.78 -3.58 0.27
C THR A 76 3.95 -4.30 -0.39
N ARG A 77 5.01 -3.56 -0.76
CA ARG A 77 6.23 -4.17 -1.32
C ARG A 77 6.78 -5.28 -0.39
N GLN A 78 6.67 -5.08 0.92
CA GLN A 78 7.13 -6.05 1.91
C GLN A 78 6.28 -7.31 1.91
N GLU A 79 4.96 -7.19 1.92
CA GLU A 79 4.04 -8.34 1.87
C GLU A 79 4.21 -9.15 0.58
N VAL A 80 4.45 -8.50 -0.56
CA VAL A 80 4.75 -9.20 -1.81
C VAL A 80 6.06 -9.99 -1.71
N LEU A 81 7.09 -9.41 -1.09
CA LEU A 81 8.36 -10.12 -0.87
C LEU A 81 8.20 -11.31 0.07
N GLU A 82 7.44 -11.16 1.14
CA GLU A 82 7.13 -12.23 2.10
C GLU A 82 6.37 -13.36 1.42
N PHE A 83 5.32 -13.02 0.65
CA PHE A 83 4.56 -13.99 -0.13
C PHE A 83 5.43 -14.75 -1.13
N LEU A 84 6.25 -14.06 -1.93
CA LEU A 84 7.14 -14.71 -2.89
C LEU A 84 8.18 -15.60 -2.20
N THR A 85 8.72 -15.15 -1.07
CA THR A 85 9.66 -15.94 -0.26
C THR A 85 8.98 -17.21 0.29
N GLU A 86 7.73 -17.09 0.71
CA GLU A 86 6.96 -18.20 1.22
C GLU A 86 6.66 -19.25 0.14
N VAL A 87 6.29 -18.83 -1.07
CA VAL A 87 6.12 -19.73 -2.23
C VAL A 87 7.39 -20.56 -2.48
N ILE A 88 8.57 -19.94 -2.37
CA ILE A 88 9.85 -20.63 -2.57
C ILE A 88 10.11 -21.65 -1.45
N ARG A 89 9.91 -21.25 -0.20
CA ARG A 89 10.26 -22.04 0.99
C ARG A 89 9.28 -23.18 1.28
N THR A 90 7.99 -23.01 0.99
CA THR A 90 6.97 -23.99 1.38
C THR A 90 6.99 -25.22 0.46
N PRO A 91 7.19 -26.44 0.98
CA PRO A 91 7.08 -27.68 0.19
C PRO A 91 5.63 -27.98 -0.19
N ALA A 92 5.43 -28.67 -1.31
CA ALA A 92 4.07 -28.90 -1.80
C ALA A 92 3.20 -29.79 -0.92
N GLY A 93 3.82 -30.69 -0.15
CA GLY A 93 3.12 -31.57 0.79
C GLY A 93 2.67 -30.91 2.09
N MET A 94 3.02 -29.64 2.32
CA MET A 94 2.62 -28.87 3.52
C MET A 94 1.48 -27.88 3.24
N VAL A 95 0.95 -27.87 2.02
CA VAL A 95 -0.11 -26.95 1.60
C VAL A 95 -1.42 -27.72 1.58
N ASP A 96 -2.35 -27.31 2.43
CA ASP A 96 -3.71 -27.82 2.46
C ASP A 96 -4.66 -26.98 1.58
N GLU A 97 -5.91 -27.43 1.46
CA GLU A 97 -6.94 -26.77 0.64
C GLU A 97 -7.28 -25.34 1.10
N GLU A 98 -7.12 -25.05 2.40
CA GLU A 98 -7.35 -23.73 2.99
C GLU A 98 -6.08 -22.86 3.06
N HIS A 99 -4.93 -23.39 2.65
CA HIS A 99 -3.67 -22.67 2.77
C HIS A 99 -3.59 -21.54 1.74
N LYS A 100 -3.10 -20.36 2.14
CA LYS A 100 -2.92 -19.15 1.29
C LYS A 100 -2.10 -19.33 0.00
N LEU A 101 -1.41 -20.47 -0.15
CA LEU A 101 -0.60 -20.81 -1.31
C LEU A 101 -1.30 -21.80 -2.24
N CYS A 102 -2.51 -22.23 -1.91
CA CYS A 102 -3.32 -23.10 -2.77
C CYS A 102 -3.84 -22.27 -3.96
N GLN A 103 -3.32 -22.56 -5.15
CA GLN A 103 -3.77 -21.92 -6.38
C GLN A 103 -4.97 -22.64 -6.98
N SER A 104 -4.99 -23.97 -6.89
CA SER A 104 -6.15 -24.77 -7.26
C SER A 104 -6.14 -26.11 -6.55
N PHE A 105 -7.30 -26.55 -6.10
CA PHE A 105 -7.53 -27.86 -5.49
C PHE A 105 -8.43 -28.70 -6.40
N LYS A 106 -8.04 -29.94 -6.66
CA LYS A 106 -8.89 -30.93 -7.32
C LYS A 106 -9.00 -32.18 -6.46
N PHE A 107 -10.22 -32.69 -6.36
CA PHE A 107 -10.53 -33.95 -5.70
C PHE A 107 -11.13 -34.90 -6.73
N THR A 108 -10.46 -36.01 -7.03
CA THR A 108 -10.94 -36.99 -8.02
C THR A 108 -10.63 -38.38 -7.51
N GLU A 109 -11.65 -39.21 -7.33
CA GLU A 109 -11.54 -40.64 -6.95
C GLU A 109 -10.52 -40.94 -5.81
N GLY A 110 -10.43 -40.05 -4.81
CA GLY A 110 -9.53 -40.22 -3.65
C GLY A 110 -8.11 -39.68 -3.83
N MET A 111 -7.76 -39.17 -5.01
CA MET A 111 -6.51 -38.43 -5.26
C MET A 111 -6.72 -36.94 -5.02
N ARG A 112 -5.88 -36.35 -4.15
CA ARG A 112 -5.85 -34.91 -3.88
C ARG A 112 -4.74 -34.28 -4.73
N GLU A 113 -5.11 -33.44 -5.70
CA GLU A 113 -4.15 -32.65 -6.47
C GLU A 113 -4.20 -31.20 -5.97
N ILE A 114 -3.09 -30.75 -5.36
CA ILE A 114 -2.91 -29.39 -4.88
C ILE A 114 -1.90 -28.70 -5.79
N LYS A 115 -2.34 -27.62 -6.44
CA LYS A 115 -1.46 -26.79 -7.27
C LYS A 115 -1.01 -25.57 -6.48
N ILE A 116 0.29 -25.33 -6.48
CA ILE A 116 0.94 -24.21 -5.82
C ILE A 116 1.50 -23.27 -6.89
N PRO A 117 1.60 -21.95 -6.62
CA PRO A 117 2.30 -21.03 -7.50
C PRO A 117 3.70 -21.53 -7.91
N PRO A 118 4.11 -21.31 -9.16
CA PRO A 118 5.38 -21.81 -9.68
C PRO A 118 6.57 -21.16 -8.96
N LYS A 119 7.34 -21.97 -8.24
CA LYS A 119 8.51 -21.54 -7.44
C LYS A 119 9.56 -20.80 -8.26
N LEU A 120 9.81 -21.27 -9.49
CA LEU A 120 10.80 -20.65 -10.38
C LEU A 120 10.40 -19.21 -10.73
N GLN A 121 9.13 -18.99 -11.08
CA GLN A 121 8.63 -17.64 -11.39
C GLN A 121 8.67 -16.74 -10.16
N ALA A 122 8.39 -17.28 -8.96
CA ALA A 122 8.49 -16.52 -7.72
C ALA A 122 9.94 -16.07 -7.45
N ALA A 123 10.91 -16.96 -7.67
CA ALA A 123 12.34 -16.65 -7.52
C ALA A 123 12.82 -15.62 -8.54
N GLU A 124 12.45 -15.75 -9.82
CA GLU A 124 12.76 -14.76 -10.86
C GLU A 124 12.17 -13.38 -10.54
N ARG A 125 10.90 -13.34 -10.10
CA ARG A 125 10.25 -12.07 -9.71
C ARG A 125 10.94 -11.43 -8.52
N LEU A 126 11.34 -12.22 -7.53
CA LEU A 126 12.06 -11.74 -6.36
C LEU A 126 13.46 -11.21 -6.75
N ALA A 127 14.19 -11.92 -7.60
CA ALA A 127 15.49 -11.47 -8.13
C ALA A 127 15.37 -10.12 -8.87
N LYS A 128 14.35 -9.95 -9.72
CA LYS A 128 14.05 -8.68 -10.40
C LYS A 128 13.69 -7.55 -9.42
N MET A 129 12.87 -7.84 -8.40
CA MET A 129 12.45 -6.83 -7.41
C MET A 129 13.58 -6.39 -6.46
N LEU A 130 14.56 -7.25 -6.23
CA LEU A 130 15.76 -6.96 -5.44
C LEU A 130 16.92 -6.41 -6.28
N GLY A 131 16.78 -6.37 -7.60
CA GLY A 131 17.81 -5.85 -8.51
C GLY A 131 19.03 -6.77 -8.66
N TRP A 132 18.87 -8.08 -8.41
CA TRP A 132 19.93 -9.06 -8.64
C TRP A 132 20.17 -9.27 -10.14
N ASP A 133 19.12 -9.18 -10.93
CA ASP A 133 19.18 -9.22 -12.38
C ASP A 133 19.60 -7.84 -12.91
N VAL A 134 20.87 -7.50 -12.75
CA VAL A 134 21.45 -6.28 -13.37
C VAL A 134 21.37 -6.46 -14.89
N PRO A 135 20.62 -5.61 -15.62
CA PRO A 135 20.50 -5.77 -17.06
C PRO A 135 21.84 -5.45 -17.72
N GLU A 136 22.34 -6.38 -18.54
CA GLU A 136 23.46 -6.12 -19.44
C GLU A 136 23.08 -4.98 -20.39
N LYS A 137 23.85 -3.89 -20.35
CA LYS A 137 23.68 -2.79 -21.30
C LYS A 137 24.10 -3.29 -22.69
N LYS A 138 23.13 -3.64 -23.52
CA LYS A 138 23.36 -3.73 -24.97
C LYS A 138 23.57 -2.31 -25.50
N VAL A 139 24.82 -1.93 -25.71
CA VAL A 139 25.16 -0.78 -26.54
C VAL A 139 24.80 -1.17 -27.97
N VAL A 140 23.66 -0.67 -28.44
CA VAL A 140 23.34 -0.73 -29.87
C VAL A 140 24.10 0.42 -30.50
N GLU A 141 25.24 0.12 -31.09
CA GLU A 141 25.85 1.03 -32.05
C GLU A 141 24.86 1.16 -33.20
N ALA A 142 24.33 2.35 -33.41
CA ALA A 142 23.55 2.68 -34.60
C ALA A 142 24.51 2.66 -35.81
N GLY A 143 24.89 1.46 -36.24
CA GLY A 143 25.64 1.24 -37.47
C GLY A 143 24.78 1.62 -38.67
N ASP A 144 25.45 2.03 -39.75
CA ASP A 144 25.01 2.73 -40.97
C ASP A 144 23.85 2.10 -41.79
N THR A 145 23.12 1.15 -41.22
CA THR A 145 21.93 0.50 -41.78
C THR A 145 20.83 1.47 -42.24
N LEU A 146 20.67 2.61 -41.57
CA LEU A 146 19.70 3.63 -41.98
C LEU A 146 20.17 4.38 -43.23
N THR A 147 21.46 4.70 -43.30
CA THR A 147 22.11 5.35 -44.44
C THR A 147 22.10 4.45 -45.68
N GLU A 148 22.44 3.17 -45.52
CA GLU A 148 22.35 2.17 -46.60
C GLU A 148 20.92 1.97 -47.12
N PHE A 149 19.92 2.00 -46.23
CA PHE A 149 18.51 1.88 -46.60
C PHE A 149 18.01 3.11 -47.39
N LEU A 150 18.44 4.32 -47.00
CA LEU A 150 18.09 5.56 -47.69
C LEU A 150 18.73 5.66 -49.07
N GLU A 151 19.97 5.20 -49.25
CA GLU A 151 20.63 5.15 -50.56
C GLU A 151 19.89 4.22 -51.54
N LYS A 152 19.38 3.08 -51.07
CA LYS A 152 18.56 2.18 -51.90
C LYS A 152 17.23 2.81 -52.36
N LEU A 153 16.62 3.66 -51.53
CA LEU A 153 15.37 4.35 -51.90
C LEU A 153 15.62 5.51 -52.88
N LEU A 154 16.74 6.22 -52.74
CA LEU A 154 17.10 7.35 -53.60
C LEU A 154 17.73 6.92 -54.93
N GLY A 155 18.43 5.79 -54.97
CA GLY A 155 19.10 5.26 -56.17
C GLY A 155 18.19 4.55 -57.18
N GLY A 156 16.90 4.36 -56.87
CA GLY A 156 15.93 3.65 -57.70
C GLY A 156 15.20 4.48 -58.77
N SER A 157 15.59 5.74 -59.00
CA SER A 157 14.99 6.60 -60.03
C SER A 157 15.97 6.88 -61.16
N LYS A 158 16.07 5.93 -62.11
CA LYS A 158 16.53 6.16 -63.48
C LYS A 158 15.67 5.34 -64.43
#